data_AF-A0AA86SVZ6-F1
#
_entry.id   AF-A0AA86SVZ6-F1
#
_cell.length_a   1.000
_cell.length_b   1.000
_cell.length_c   1.000
_cell.angle_alpha   90.00
_cell.angle_beta   90.00
_cell.angle_gamma   90.00
#
_symmetry.space_group_name_H-M   'P 1'
#
loop_
_entity.id
_entity.type
_entity.pdbx_description
1 polymer ?
#
loop_
_entity_poly.entity_id
_entity_poly.type
_entity_poly.pdbx_seq_one_letter_code
_entity_poly.pdbx_strand_id
1 'polypeptide(L)'
;MKRLLPLEEIFTEQCPASTSGDLNLKAPLLPLHDPTQQTRTSSPFSPKSILTLNNFYVILGPFFSLIIYLFVKLDAPASSRNMLAVIAWVFSWWVTAAVPLAVTSMCPLFLFPLFGIASADSVAHSYMDDVITLVLGSFILALAVERYNVHRRLALKVSTLFSIVTLFHCILLSLFLV
;
A
#
# COMPACT_ATOMS: atom_id res chain seq x y z
N MET A 1 -38.29 -8.67 -31.41
CA MET A 1 -37.64 -7.86 -32.47
C MET A 1 -36.75 -6.78 -31.83
N LYS A 2 -35.57 -7.17 -31.31
CA LYS A 2 -34.35 -6.33 -31.16
C LYS A 2 -33.23 -7.18 -30.55
N ARG A 3 -32.43 -7.75 -31.45
CA ARG A 3 -31.14 -8.40 -31.15
C ARG A 3 -30.13 -7.33 -30.73
N LEU A 4 -29.35 -7.67 -29.70
CA LEU A 4 -27.87 -7.67 -29.59
C LEU A 4 -27.08 -6.58 -30.36
N LEU A 5 -26.01 -5.97 -29.85
CA LEU A 5 -25.31 -6.01 -28.58
C LEU A 5 -24.43 -4.73 -28.52
N PRO A 6 -24.20 -4.15 -27.34
CA PRO A 6 -23.30 -3.04 -27.10
C PRO A 6 -21.87 -3.52 -26.78
N LEU A 7 -20.88 -2.63 -26.93
CA LEU A 7 -19.61 -2.64 -26.16
C LEU A 7 -18.53 -3.69 -26.56
N GLU A 8 -18.24 -3.85 -27.86
CA GLU A 8 -17.06 -4.58 -28.37
C GLU A 8 -15.89 -3.65 -28.81
N GLU A 9 -15.92 -2.35 -28.49
CA GLU A 9 -14.98 -1.36 -29.06
C GLU A 9 -14.00 -0.71 -28.04
N ILE A 10 -13.75 -1.33 -26.88
CA ILE A 10 -12.87 -0.71 -25.85
C ILE A 10 -11.72 -1.61 -25.35
N PHE A 11 -11.59 -2.88 -25.76
CA PHE A 11 -10.56 -3.75 -25.16
C PHE A 11 -9.73 -4.63 -26.11
N THR A 12 -9.77 -4.39 -27.43
CA THR A 12 -9.10 -5.23 -28.43
C THR A 12 -7.98 -4.52 -29.20
N GLU A 13 -7.29 -3.54 -28.63
CA GLU A 13 -6.07 -2.93 -29.21
C GLU A 13 -5.08 -2.56 -28.09
N GLN A 14 -4.22 -3.50 -27.68
CA GLN A 14 -2.75 -3.33 -27.58
C GLN A 14 -2.11 -4.49 -26.77
N CYS A 15 -1.76 -5.57 -27.48
CA CYS A 15 -0.53 -6.32 -27.22
C CYS A 15 0.14 -6.47 -28.61
N PRO A 16 1.35 -5.93 -28.85
CA PRO A 16 1.85 -5.72 -30.21
C PRO A 16 2.56 -6.98 -30.74
N ALA A 17 2.15 -7.46 -31.91
CA ALA A 17 2.91 -8.41 -32.72
C ALA A 17 2.63 -8.21 -34.22
N SER A 18 3.48 -7.37 -34.83
CA SER A 18 4.12 -7.56 -36.13
C SER A 18 3.29 -7.84 -37.42
N THR A 19 3.48 -6.91 -38.37
CA THR A 19 3.88 -7.14 -39.78
C THR A 19 2.82 -7.05 -40.89
N SER A 20 3.15 -6.14 -41.83
CA SER A 20 3.06 -6.22 -43.31
C SER A 20 1.78 -5.81 -44.04
N GLY A 21 1.94 -4.81 -44.92
CA GLY A 21 1.01 -4.49 -46.02
C GLY A 21 0.59 -3.03 -46.06
N ASP A 22 1.50 -2.08 -46.25
CA ASP A 22 1.68 -1.41 -47.56
C ASP A 22 0.36 -0.95 -48.23
N LEU A 23 0.00 0.32 -48.03
CA LEU A 23 -0.60 1.14 -49.10
C LEU A 23 -0.37 2.63 -48.84
N ASN A 24 0.86 3.02 -49.15
CA ASN A 24 1.24 4.24 -49.88
C ASN A 24 0.10 5.25 -50.20
N LEU A 25 -0.02 6.30 -49.39
CA LEU A 25 -0.21 7.64 -49.94
C LEU A 25 0.86 8.58 -49.40
N LYS A 26 1.93 8.62 -50.17
CA LYS A 26 3.07 9.52 -50.09
C LYS A 26 2.63 10.99 -50.07
N ALA A 27 3.02 11.71 -49.03
CA ALA A 27 3.38 13.12 -49.13
C ALA A 27 4.59 13.41 -48.21
N PRO A 28 5.52 14.28 -48.64
CA PRO A 28 6.96 14.00 -48.57
C PRO A 28 7.73 14.86 -47.55
N LEU A 29 8.75 14.23 -46.95
CA LEU A 29 10.05 14.73 -46.47
C LEU A 29 10.12 15.81 -45.35
N LEU A 30 10.52 15.32 -44.16
CA LEU A 30 11.50 15.86 -43.18
C LEU A 30 11.42 17.34 -42.71
N PRO A 31 11.53 17.58 -41.39
CA PRO A 31 12.80 17.35 -40.69
C PRO A 31 12.82 16.13 -39.77
N LEU A 32 13.91 15.37 -39.91
CA LEU A 32 14.48 14.49 -38.90
C LEU A 32 14.72 15.33 -37.63
N HIS A 33 14.01 15.01 -36.55
CA HIS A 33 14.61 15.13 -35.23
C HIS A 33 14.58 13.74 -34.58
N ASP A 34 15.74 13.09 -34.68
CA ASP A 34 16.13 11.86 -34.02
C ASP A 34 16.15 12.04 -32.48
N PRO A 35 16.27 10.96 -31.70
CA PRO A 35 15.48 10.69 -30.51
C PRO A 35 15.97 11.44 -29.26
N THR A 36 15.05 12.16 -28.63
CA THR A 36 14.94 12.14 -27.17
C THR A 36 13.70 11.30 -26.87
N GLN A 37 13.79 9.97 -26.75
CA GLN A 37 14.37 9.38 -25.54
C GLN A 37 14.16 10.35 -24.36
N GLN A 38 12.90 10.58 -23.98
CA GLN A 38 12.59 10.63 -22.55
C GLN A 38 12.77 9.22 -21.99
N THR A 39 14.03 8.76 -22.05
CA THR A 39 14.70 8.07 -20.95
C THR A 39 14.07 8.65 -19.68
N ARG A 40 13.41 7.85 -18.84
CA ARG A 40 14.04 7.26 -17.65
C ARG A 40 15.19 8.13 -17.09
N THR A 41 15.03 9.44 -17.02
CA THR A 41 15.80 10.27 -16.11
C THR A 41 15.08 10.14 -14.78
N SER A 42 15.52 9.13 -14.02
CA SER A 42 15.70 9.28 -12.59
C SER A 42 15.87 10.76 -12.26
N SER A 43 14.86 11.38 -11.66
CA SER A 43 15.11 12.61 -10.94
C SER A 43 16.18 12.25 -9.91
N PRO A 44 17.41 12.81 -10.00
CA PRO A 44 18.33 12.63 -8.91
C PRO A 44 17.65 13.31 -7.74
N PHE A 45 17.42 12.55 -6.68
CA PHE A 45 17.32 13.03 -5.31
C PHE A 45 17.67 14.51 -5.21
N SER A 46 16.67 15.39 -5.19
CA SER A 46 16.91 16.81 -4.94
C SER A 46 17.35 16.90 -3.48
N PRO A 47 18.65 17.08 -3.19
CA PRO A 47 19.18 16.97 -1.84
C PRO A 47 18.96 18.26 -1.03
N LYS A 48 18.20 19.22 -1.58
CA LYS A 48 17.84 20.47 -0.90
C LYS A 48 16.42 20.45 -0.33
N SER A 49 15.61 19.46 -0.69
CA SER A 49 14.31 19.19 -0.06
C SER A 49 14.39 18.07 1.00
N ILE A 50 15.60 17.69 1.40
CA ILE A 50 15.90 16.85 2.58
C ILE A 50 16.03 17.72 3.84
N LEU A 51 16.05 19.05 3.73
CA LEU A 51 16.34 19.97 4.83
C LEU A 51 15.17 20.94 5.10
N THR A 52 13.95 20.41 5.14
CA THR A 52 12.72 21.19 5.39
C THR A 52 12.07 20.66 6.67
N LEU A 53 11.92 21.51 7.70
CA LEU A 53 11.07 21.49 8.92
C LEU A 53 10.63 20.12 9.53
N ASN A 54 10.14 19.16 8.74
CA ASN A 54 9.87 17.78 9.13
C ASN A 54 11.10 17.05 9.70
N ASN A 55 12.31 17.36 9.24
CA ASN A 55 13.53 16.73 9.79
C ASN A 55 13.81 17.13 11.26
N PHE A 56 13.25 18.25 11.73
CA PHE A 56 13.33 18.66 13.13
C PHE A 56 12.56 17.70 14.05
N TYR A 57 11.41 17.18 13.59
CA TYR A 57 10.64 16.17 14.31
C TYR A 57 11.31 14.79 14.29
N VAL A 58 12.03 14.46 13.21
CA VAL A 58 12.86 13.24 13.15
C VAL A 58 13.98 13.27 14.18
N ILE A 59 14.60 14.43 14.40
CA ILE A 59 15.64 14.67 15.42
C ILE A 59 15.04 14.79 16.83
N LEU A 60 13.77 15.21 16.95
CA LEU A 60 13.07 15.26 18.23
C LEU A 60 12.93 13.86 18.85
N GLY A 61 12.78 12.80 18.05
CA GLY A 61 12.75 11.41 18.51
C GLY A 61 13.99 10.96 19.30
N PRO A 62 15.20 10.97 18.70
CA PRO A 62 16.44 10.66 19.42
C PRO A 62 16.70 11.63 20.56
N PHE A 63 16.34 12.91 20.43
CA PHE A 63 16.47 13.87 21.53
C PHE A 63 15.58 13.50 22.72
N PHE A 64 14.31 13.14 22.49
CA PHE A 64 13.39 12.72 23.54
C PHE A 64 13.79 11.36 24.14
N SER A 65 14.28 10.43 23.33
CA SER A 65 14.83 9.17 23.84
C SER A 65 16.10 9.37 24.66
N LEU A 66 17.00 10.25 24.23
CA LEU A 66 18.19 10.62 24.99
C LEU A 66 17.80 11.32 26.30
N ILE A 67 16.80 12.21 26.26
CA ILE A 67 16.26 12.85 27.47
C ILE A 67 15.71 11.79 28.43
N ILE A 68 14.91 10.85 27.95
CA ILE A 68 14.31 9.78 28.76
C ILE A 68 15.40 8.84 29.30
N TYR A 69 16.37 8.47 28.47
CA TYR A 69 17.51 7.66 28.89
C TYR A 69 18.31 8.37 29.98
N LEU A 70 18.48 9.70 29.92
CA LEU A 70 19.19 10.47 30.94
C LEU A 70 18.36 10.67 32.22
N PHE A 71 17.06 10.92 32.10
CA PHE A 71 16.16 11.24 33.22
C PHE A 71 15.71 10.01 34.01
N VAL A 72 15.58 8.85 33.37
CA VAL A 72 15.08 7.60 34.00
C VAL A 72 16.18 6.88 34.78
N LYS A 73 16.80 7.50 35.79
CA LYS A 73 17.52 6.75 36.84
C LYS A 73 16.49 6.06 37.75
N LEU A 74 15.83 5.03 37.22
CA LEU A 74 15.03 4.11 38.03
C LEU A 74 15.98 3.09 38.66
N ASP A 75 15.84 2.90 39.97
CA ASP A 75 16.49 1.88 40.82
C ASP A 75 16.00 0.45 40.47
N ALA A 76 15.92 0.15 39.18
CA ALA A 76 15.24 -1.00 38.59
C ALA A 76 16.20 -1.74 37.61
N PRO A 77 15.96 -3.03 37.33
CA PRO A 77 16.78 -3.81 36.41
C PRO A 77 16.97 -3.10 35.06
N ALA A 78 18.21 -3.06 34.56
CA ALA A 78 18.59 -2.32 33.35
C ALA A 78 17.70 -2.61 32.12
N SER A 79 17.14 -3.82 32.03
CA SER A 79 16.26 -4.24 30.93
C SER A 79 14.94 -3.47 30.87
N SER A 80 14.31 -3.11 32.01
CA SER A 80 13.02 -2.42 32.01
C SER A 80 13.15 -0.96 31.58
N ARG A 81 14.25 -0.31 31.97
CA ARG A 81 14.60 1.04 31.52
C ARG A 81 14.77 1.12 30.01
N ASN A 82 15.48 0.15 29.43
CA ASN A 82 15.72 0.11 27.99
C ASN A 82 14.41 -0.10 27.21
N MET A 83 13.53 -0.99 27.68
CA MET A 83 12.23 -1.22 27.04
C MET A 83 11.33 0.03 27.09
N LEU A 84 11.30 0.75 28.23
CA LEU A 84 10.54 1.98 28.36
C LEU A 84 11.08 3.10 27.45
N ALA A 85 12.40 3.21 27.29
CA ALA A 85 13.01 4.16 26.37
C ALA A 85 12.62 3.88 24.91
N VAL A 86 12.60 2.62 24.49
CA VAL A 86 12.17 2.22 23.14
C VAL A 86 10.69 2.53 22.92
N ILE A 87 9.81 2.16 23.86
CA ILE A 87 8.37 2.44 23.76
C ILE A 87 8.12 3.94 23.67
N ALA A 88 8.77 4.75 24.51
CA ALA A 88 8.59 6.19 24.47
C ALA A 88 9.11 6.83 23.18
N TRP A 89 10.19 6.30 22.60
CA TRP A 89 10.67 6.70 21.28
C TRP A 89 9.60 6.43 20.21
N VAL A 90 9.13 5.18 20.11
CA VAL A 90 8.13 4.77 19.11
C VAL A 90 6.82 5.54 19.28
N PHE A 91 6.36 5.73 20.52
CA PHE A 91 5.17 6.50 20.85
C PHE A 91 5.29 7.97 20.43
N SER A 92 6.45 8.59 20.69
CA SER A 92 6.72 9.97 20.26
C SER A 92 6.65 10.11 18.73
N TRP A 93 7.19 9.14 17.99
CA TRP A 93 7.08 9.10 16.52
C TRP A 93 5.66 8.86 16.01
N TRP A 94 4.84 8.09 16.73
CA TRP A 94 3.43 7.93 16.42
C TRP A 94 2.63 9.22 16.61
N VAL A 95 2.80 9.90 17.75
CA VAL A 95 2.05 11.12 18.06
C VAL A 95 2.46 12.28 17.14
N THR A 96 3.75 12.37 16.80
CA THR A 96 4.26 13.46 15.96
C THR A 96 4.03 13.24 14.47
N ALA A 97 3.64 12.03 14.04
CA ALA A 97 3.43 11.64 12.62
C ALA A 97 4.56 12.10 11.67
N ALA A 98 5.77 12.29 12.22
CA ALA A 98 6.90 12.91 11.53
C ALA A 98 7.52 12.01 10.46
N VAL A 99 7.28 10.70 10.61
CA VAL A 99 7.83 9.62 9.81
C VAL A 99 6.65 8.81 9.26
N PRO A 100 6.70 8.33 8.00
CA PRO A 100 5.67 7.46 7.45
C PRO A 100 5.41 6.27 8.39
N LEU A 101 4.14 5.89 8.59
CA LEU A 101 3.77 4.81 9.51
C LEU A 101 4.56 3.52 9.24
N ALA A 102 4.84 3.21 7.98
CA ALA A 102 5.63 2.04 7.58
C ALA A 102 7.04 2.02 8.20
N VAL A 103 7.71 3.18 8.30
CA VAL A 103 9.06 3.28 8.87
C VAL A 103 8.98 3.23 10.40
N THR A 104 7.95 3.83 11.02
CA THR A 104 7.77 3.74 12.47
C THR A 104 7.48 2.31 12.93
N SER A 105 6.74 1.52 12.15
CA SER A 105 6.53 0.08 12.43
C SER A 105 7.80 -0.76 12.31
N MET A 106 8.77 -0.35 11.49
CA MET A 106 10.08 -1.01 11.38
C MET A 106 11.05 -0.62 12.50
N CYS A 107 10.80 0.49 13.20
CA CYS A 107 11.69 1.02 14.24
C CYS A 107 12.06 0.01 15.35
N PRO A 108 11.11 -0.75 15.95
CA PRO A 108 11.43 -1.71 17.00
C PRO A 108 12.44 -2.78 16.58
N LEU A 109 12.44 -3.15 15.30
CA LEU A 109 13.37 -4.15 14.73
C LEU A 109 14.83 -3.71 14.89
N PHE A 110 15.10 -2.42 14.77
CA PHE A 110 16.44 -1.85 14.93
C PHE A 110 16.75 -1.46 16.37
N LEU A 111 15.77 -0.93 17.11
CA LEU A 111 15.99 -0.44 18.47
C LEU A 111 16.22 -1.58 19.48
N PHE A 112 15.51 -2.69 19.36
CA PHE A 112 15.68 -3.82 20.29
C PHE A 112 17.09 -4.44 20.32
N PRO A 113 17.75 -4.75 19.18
CA PRO A 113 19.12 -5.24 19.19
C PRO A 113 20.13 -4.14 19.60
N LEU A 114 19.86 -2.88 19.28
CA LEU A 114 20.77 -1.76 19.58
C LEU A 114 20.82 -1.44 21.08
N PHE A 115 19.69 -1.55 21.79
CA PHE A 115 19.64 -1.42 23.24
C PHE A 115 19.92 -2.76 23.99
N GLY A 116 20.19 -3.85 23.26
CA GLY A 116 20.54 -5.16 23.83
C GLY A 116 19.40 -5.87 24.59
N ILE A 117 18.13 -5.57 24.28
CA ILE A 117 16.98 -6.25 24.92
C ILE A 117 16.82 -7.68 24.35
N ALA A 118 16.93 -7.81 23.03
CA ALA A 118 16.66 -9.06 22.31
C ALA A 118 17.57 -9.19 21.07
N SER A 119 17.85 -10.42 20.63
CA SER A 119 18.67 -10.65 19.43
C SER A 119 17.90 -10.29 18.15
N ALA A 120 18.61 -9.85 17.11
CA ALA A 120 17.99 -9.49 15.84
C ALA A 120 17.15 -10.63 15.24
N ASP A 121 17.63 -11.88 15.36
CA ASP A 121 16.91 -13.07 14.89
C ASP A 121 15.57 -13.28 15.62
N SER A 122 15.56 -13.11 16.95
CA SER A 122 14.33 -13.27 17.74
C SER A 122 13.28 -12.21 17.38
N VAL A 123 13.71 -10.97 17.17
CA VAL A 123 12.82 -9.86 16.82
C VAL A 123 12.31 -9.99 15.39
N ALA A 124 13.15 -10.45 14.47
CA ALA A 124 12.76 -10.74 13.10
C ALA A 124 11.70 -11.86 13.03
N HIS A 125 11.84 -12.89 13.86
CA HIS A 125 10.85 -13.97 13.96
C HIS A 125 9.48 -13.44 14.42
N SER A 126 9.44 -12.57 15.43
CA SER A 126 8.19 -11.93 15.88
C SER A 126 7.56 -11.01 14.82
N TYR A 127 8.33 -10.49 13.88
CA TYR A 127 7.83 -9.62 12.81
C TYR A 127 7.24 -10.39 11.62
N MET A 128 7.58 -11.68 11.47
CA MET A 128 7.12 -12.55 10.39
C MET A 128 6.24 -13.68 10.93
N ASP A 129 5.34 -13.33 11.85
CA ASP A 129 4.34 -14.26 12.38
C ASP A 129 3.30 -14.63 11.30
N ASP A 130 2.67 -15.80 11.47
CA ASP A 130 1.65 -16.33 10.55
C ASP A 130 0.51 -15.32 10.31
N VAL A 131 0.14 -14.53 11.31
CA VAL A 131 -0.90 -13.50 11.16
C VAL A 131 -0.48 -12.41 10.17
N ILE A 132 0.77 -11.97 10.23
CA ILE A 132 1.29 -10.88 9.38
C ILE A 132 1.42 -11.36 7.93
N THR A 133 1.89 -12.58 7.73
CA THR A 133 1.98 -13.18 6.39
C THR A 133 0.59 -13.42 5.79
N LEU A 134 -0.40 -13.79 6.60
CA LEU A 134 -1.80 -13.92 6.17
C LEU A 134 -2.39 -12.57 5.75
N VAL A 135 -2.12 -11.51 6.52
CA VAL A 135 -2.54 -10.15 6.16
C VAL A 135 -1.88 -9.69 4.86
N LEU A 136 -0.57 -9.91 4.68
CA LEU A 136 0.12 -9.64 3.41
C LEU A 136 -0.49 -10.43 2.24
N GLY A 137 -0.81 -11.70 2.47
CA GLY A 137 -1.53 -12.55 1.50
C GLY A 137 -2.91 -12.00 1.14
N SER A 138 -3.64 -11.43 2.12
CA SER A 138 -4.95 -10.83 1.89
C SER A 138 -4.89 -9.60 0.97
N PHE A 139 -3.82 -8.79 1.09
CA PHE A 139 -3.60 -7.64 0.20
C PHE A 139 -3.27 -8.09 -1.22
N ILE A 140 -2.41 -9.10 -1.37
CA ILE A 140 -2.09 -9.69 -2.68
C ILE A 140 -3.35 -10.25 -3.33
N LEU A 141 -4.20 -10.94 -2.56
CA LEU A 141 -5.48 -11.46 -3.04
C LEU A 141 -6.45 -10.32 -3.43
N ALA A 142 -6.54 -9.26 -2.63
CA ALA A 142 -7.37 -8.10 -2.94
C ALA A 142 -6.93 -7.42 -4.24
N LEU A 143 -5.63 -7.24 -4.45
CA LEU A 143 -5.07 -6.71 -5.70
C LEU A 143 -5.36 -7.64 -6.88
N ALA A 144 -5.27 -8.96 -6.72
CA ALA A 144 -5.66 -9.89 -7.77
C ALA A 144 -7.15 -9.71 -8.14
N VAL A 145 -8.04 -9.67 -7.16
CA VAL A 145 -9.49 -9.44 -7.36
C VAL A 145 -9.77 -8.10 -8.06
N GLU A 146 -8.99 -7.06 -7.76
CA GLU A 146 -9.05 -5.76 -8.44
C GLU A 146 -8.66 -5.89 -9.92
N ARG A 147 -7.52 -6.52 -10.22
CA ARG A 147 -7.01 -6.70 -11.59
C ARG A 147 -7.95 -7.51 -12.48
N TYR A 148 -8.63 -8.52 -11.93
CA TYR A 148 -9.63 -9.31 -12.67
C TYR A 148 -11.02 -8.65 -12.70
N ASN A 149 -11.20 -7.46 -12.12
CA ASN A 149 -12.48 -6.76 -12.00
C ASN A 149 -13.62 -7.64 -11.43
N VAL A 150 -13.25 -8.62 -10.59
CA VAL A 150 -14.19 -9.61 -10.03
C VAL A 150 -15.19 -8.93 -9.10
N HIS A 151 -14.76 -7.88 -8.39
CA HIS A 151 -15.61 -7.04 -7.55
C HIS A 151 -16.84 -6.50 -8.30
N ARG A 152 -16.68 -6.07 -9.57
CA ARG A 152 -17.80 -5.57 -10.40
C ARG A 152 -18.75 -6.69 -10.84
N ARG A 153 -18.21 -7.85 -11.22
CA ARG A 153 -19.04 -9.03 -11.55
C ARG A 153 -19.83 -9.52 -10.34
N LEU A 154 -19.21 -9.49 -9.16
CA LEU A 154 -19.85 -9.87 -7.90
C LEU A 154 -20.95 -8.87 -7.51
N ALA A 155 -20.67 -7.56 -7.57
CA ALA A 155 -21.62 -6.50 -7.24
C ALA A 155 -22.93 -6.59 -8.04
N LEU A 156 -22.82 -6.80 -9.36
CA LEU A 156 -24.00 -6.96 -10.22
C LEU A 156 -24.79 -8.23 -9.87
N LYS A 157 -24.11 -9.36 -9.67
CA LYS A 157 -24.75 -10.64 -9.31
C LYS A 157 -25.49 -10.57 -7.97
N VAL A 158 -24.85 -10.00 -6.93
CA VAL A 158 -25.47 -9.91 -5.60
C VAL A 158 -26.64 -8.94 -5.58
N SER A 159 -26.56 -7.82 -6.32
CA SER A 159 -27.65 -6.85 -6.41
C SER A 159 -28.90 -7.46 -7.09
N THR A 160 -28.72 -8.17 -8.21
CA THR A 160 -29.83 -8.85 -8.88
C THR A 160 -30.40 -9.99 -8.04
N LEU A 161 -29.56 -10.82 -7.41
CA LEU A 161 -30.05 -11.88 -6.52
C LEU A 161 -30.81 -11.34 -5.32
N PHE A 162 -30.29 -10.30 -4.67
CA PHE A 162 -30.96 -9.69 -3.52
C PHE A 162 -32.34 -9.15 -3.90
N SER A 163 -32.44 -8.44 -5.02
CA SER A 163 -33.71 -7.91 -5.52
C SER A 163 -34.76 -9.01 -5.76
N ILE A 164 -34.36 -10.13 -6.37
CA ILE A 164 -35.27 -11.25 -6.65
C ILE A 164 -35.73 -11.95 -5.37
N VAL A 165 -34.81 -12.22 -4.43
CA VAL A 165 -35.14 -12.91 -3.17
C VAL A 165 -36.07 -12.05 -2.31
N THR A 166 -35.80 -10.75 -2.18
CA THR A 166 -36.67 -9.83 -1.44
C THR A 166 -38.07 -9.74 -2.06
N LEU A 167 -38.18 -9.70 -3.38
CA LEU A 167 -39.47 -9.67 -4.09
C LEU A 167 -40.26 -10.96 -3.82
N PHE A 168 -39.62 -12.12 -3.92
CA PHE A 168 -40.27 -13.41 -3.68
C PHE A 168 -40.78 -13.54 -2.25
N HIS A 169 -39.96 -13.11 -1.27
CA HIS A 169 -40.35 -13.09 0.15
C HIS A 169 -41.53 -12.16 0.41
N CYS A 170 -41.55 -10.98 -0.23
CA CYS A 170 -42.63 -10.01 -0.10
C CYS A 170 -43.96 -10.52 -0.68
N ILE A 171 -43.92 -11.21 -1.82
CA ILE A 171 -45.12 -11.84 -2.42
C ILE A 171 -45.66 -12.93 -1.50
N LEU A 172 -44.80 -13.82 -1.00
CA LEU A 172 -45.21 -14.93 -0.13
C LEU A 172 -45.83 -14.42 1.17
N LEU A 173 -45.29 -13.34 1.75
CA LEU A 173 -45.80 -12.72 2.96
C LEU A 173 -47.16 -12.03 2.71
N SER A 174 -47.36 -11.42 1.53
CA SER A 174 -48.67 -10.87 1.13
C SER A 174 -49.72 -11.95 0.88
N LEU A 175 -49.32 -13.12 0.37
CA LEU A 175 -50.20 -14.26 0.09
C LEU A 175 -50.59 -15.01 1.38
N PHE A 176 -49.70 -15.00 2.38
CA PHE A 176 -49.96 -15.60 3.68
C PHE A 176 -50.84 -14.72 4.60
N LEU A 177 -50.93 -13.42 4.32
CA LEU A 177 -51.66 -12.43 5.13
C LEU A 177 -53.10 -12.15 4.62
N VAL A 178 -53.48 -12.70 3.47
CA VAL A 178 -54.83 -12.63 2.84
C VAL A 178 -55.52 -13.98 2.96
#